data_AF-A0A7C6AE08-F1
#
_entry.id   AF-A0A7C6AE08-F1
#
_cell.length_a   1.000
_cell.length_b   1.000
_cell.length_c   1.000
_cell.angle_alpha   90.00
_cell.angle_beta   90.00
_cell.angle_gamma   90.00
#
_symmetry.space_group_name_H-M   'P 1'
#
loop_
_entity.id
_entity.type
_entity.pdbx_description
1 polymer ?
#
loop_
_entity_poly.entity_id
_entity_poly.type
_entity_poly.pdbx_seq_one_letter_code
_entity_poly.pdbx_strand_id
1 'polypeptide(L)'
;MLNYIWLFIIVIALIAGIANDISDEINDPYRNGVVLEVRFIASQPYSVPSGRMEGLFYLDAKQFNDFYGIKTQVKEVRQKATLTISENGMGYFIFTCDDSTPSRWKDMAKWSSSKGKLTGEVKWIKFSEPNGWAKAGIVFEPFRFLKLKAITQAAIEFAALAVQIAIGLIGIMALWLGLIKIAEEAGFIKLLTRILAPITKRLFPDVPTEHPAVGAIVMNIAANMLGLSNAATPMGLKAMEELNKLNPKAGTATNAMVTFLAINTGGLILIPATAIAVRAAAGSANPGIIIGTSIFGAGCATIAGVLASKILQRLPRYKLDDKKGR
;
A
#
# COMPACT_ATOMS: atom_id res chain seq x y z
N MET A 1 -17.58 -10.82 -0.20
CA MET A 1 -16.60 -11.03 0.89
C MET A 1 -15.50 -9.97 0.86
N LEU A 2 -14.82 -9.77 -0.28
CA LEU A 2 -13.70 -8.82 -0.39
C LEU A 2 -14.07 -7.35 -0.10
N ASN A 3 -15.25 -6.88 -0.54
CA ASN A 3 -15.70 -5.50 -0.26
C ASN A 3 -15.83 -5.20 1.23
N TYR A 4 -16.24 -6.19 2.04
CA TYR A 4 -16.36 -6.03 3.48
C TYR A 4 -14.99 -5.94 4.16
N ILE A 5 -13.98 -6.66 3.65
CA ILE A 5 -12.61 -6.59 4.15
C ILE A 5 -12.02 -5.19 3.89
N TRP A 6 -12.19 -4.68 2.66
CA TRP A 6 -11.72 -3.33 2.32
C TRP A 6 -12.39 -2.25 3.14
N LEU A 7 -13.72 -2.33 3.27
CA LEU A 7 -14.48 -1.41 4.11
C LEU A 7 -14.01 -1.46 5.57
N PHE A 8 -13.75 -2.65 6.10
CA PHE A 8 -13.23 -2.83 7.45
C PHE A 8 -11.85 -2.19 7.63
N ILE A 9 -10.93 -2.37 6.68
CA ILE A 9 -9.58 -1.76 6.73
C ILE A 9 -9.67 -0.22 6.70
N ILE A 10 -10.52 0.34 5.82
CA ILE A 10 -10.74 1.79 5.73
C ILE A 10 -11.31 2.33 7.04
N VAL A 11 -12.29 1.64 7.63
CA VAL A 11 -12.88 2.04 8.91
C VAL A 11 -11.85 1.99 10.03
N ILE A 12 -11.01 0.95 10.11
CA ILE A 12 -9.92 0.88 11.08
C ILE A 12 -8.95 2.06 10.90
N ALA A 13 -8.55 2.36 9.67
CA ALA A 13 -7.62 3.45 9.40
C ALA A 13 -8.20 4.81 9.84
N LEU A 14 -9.49 5.06 9.57
CA LEU A 14 -10.18 6.28 10.01
C LEU A 14 -10.29 6.35 11.54
N ILE A 15 -10.66 5.25 12.20
CA ILE A 15 -10.73 5.20 13.67
C ILE A 15 -9.35 5.47 14.28
N ALA A 16 -8.30 4.86 13.75
CA ALA A 16 -6.94 5.08 14.21
C ALA A 16 -6.50 6.54 13.98
N GLY A 17 -6.86 7.13 12.84
CA GLY A 17 -6.61 8.54 12.54
C GLY A 17 -7.29 9.47 13.53
N ILE A 18 -8.59 9.27 13.78
CA ILE A 18 -9.38 10.03 14.75
C ILE A 18 -8.81 9.88 16.16
N ALA A 19 -8.50 8.64 16.59
CA ALA A 19 -7.96 8.39 17.92
C ALA A 19 -6.62 9.11 18.14
N ASN A 20 -5.75 9.14 17.12
CA ASN A 20 -4.50 9.89 17.18
C ASN A 20 -4.75 11.41 17.18
N ASP A 21 -5.65 11.93 16.35
CA ASP A 21 -5.97 13.36 16.33
C ASP A 21 -6.62 13.82 17.65
N ILE A 22 -7.44 12.98 18.29
CA ILE A 22 -7.99 13.23 19.65
C ILE A 22 -6.86 13.23 20.69
N SER A 23 -5.95 12.25 20.61
CA SER A 23 -4.77 12.21 21.47
C SER A 23 -3.89 13.45 21.31
N ASP A 24 -3.72 13.95 20.08
CA ASP A 24 -2.98 15.17 19.79
C ASP A 24 -3.72 16.41 20.33
N GLU A 25 -5.05 16.48 20.27
CA GLU A 25 -5.81 17.59 20.87
C GLU A 25 -5.72 17.59 22.40
N ILE A 26 -5.68 16.41 23.06
CA ILE A 26 -5.56 16.30 24.52
C ILE A 26 -4.14 16.62 25.00
N ASN A 27 -3.13 16.08 24.33
CA ASN A 27 -1.73 16.23 24.76
C ASN A 27 -1.07 17.52 24.24
N ASP A 28 -1.73 18.20 23.30
CA ASP A 28 -1.28 19.43 22.63
C ASP A 28 0.23 19.43 22.29
N PRO A 29 0.72 18.42 21.54
CA PRO A 29 2.15 18.32 21.21
C PRO A 29 2.60 19.46 20.27
N TYR A 30 1.66 20.17 19.67
CA TYR A 30 1.89 21.31 18.78
C TYR A 30 1.79 22.67 19.47
N ARG A 31 1.34 22.70 20.73
CA ARG A 31 1.22 23.90 21.56
C ARG A 31 0.31 24.94 20.90
N ASN A 32 -0.84 24.49 20.42
CA ASN A 32 -1.80 25.30 19.68
C ASN A 32 -2.29 26.49 20.52
N GLY A 33 -2.18 27.70 19.99
CA GLY A 33 -2.59 28.92 20.69
C GLY A 33 -1.65 29.38 21.82
N VAL A 34 -0.57 28.64 22.10
CA VAL A 34 0.44 29.03 23.09
C VAL A 34 1.46 29.97 22.46
N VAL A 35 1.75 31.09 23.14
CA VAL A 35 2.76 32.05 22.69
C VAL A 35 4.15 31.46 22.86
N LEU A 36 4.88 31.36 21.76
CA LEU A 36 6.30 31.04 21.74
C LEU A 36 7.10 32.34 21.70
N GLU A 37 7.92 32.56 22.72
CA GLU A 37 8.84 33.71 22.73
C GLU A 37 10.08 33.41 21.89
N VAL A 38 10.33 34.26 20.90
CA VAL A 38 11.48 34.14 19.99
C VAL A 38 12.27 35.44 19.95
N ARG A 39 13.58 35.33 19.69
CA ARG A 39 14.40 36.50 19.35
C ARG A 39 14.40 36.67 17.84
N PHE A 40 13.91 37.80 17.35
CA PHE A 40 13.97 38.16 15.93
C PHE A 40 15.17 39.07 15.67
N ILE A 41 16.02 38.69 14.73
CA ILE A 41 17.18 39.45 14.29
C ILE A 41 16.92 39.89 12.85
N ALA A 42 16.74 41.18 12.60
CA ALA A 42 16.46 41.71 11.27
C ALA A 42 17.71 41.65 10.38
N SER A 43 17.52 41.35 9.09
CA SER A 43 18.62 41.28 8.10
C SER A 43 19.11 42.66 7.65
N GLN A 44 18.33 43.73 7.86
CA GLN A 44 18.68 45.11 7.50
C GLN A 44 18.54 46.04 8.72
N PRO A 45 19.36 47.11 8.82
CA PRO A 45 19.27 48.10 9.89
C PRO A 45 17.89 48.76 9.96
N TYR A 46 17.42 48.96 11.18
CA TYR A 46 16.06 49.35 11.53
C TYR A 46 15.67 50.73 10.98
N SER A 47 14.60 50.81 10.18
CA SER A 47 14.07 52.10 9.68
C SER A 47 12.57 52.32 9.86
N VAL A 48 11.77 51.30 10.22
CA VAL A 48 10.32 51.49 10.47
C VAL A 48 9.79 50.48 11.52
N PRO A 49 8.95 50.91 12.49
CA PRO A 49 8.29 50.03 13.48
C PRO A 49 7.21 49.09 12.90
N SER A 50 6.79 49.35 11.66
CA SER A 50 5.70 48.67 10.96
C SER A 50 6.09 48.40 9.51
N GLY A 51 5.60 47.29 8.95
CA GLY A 51 5.88 46.86 7.59
C GLY A 51 6.41 45.43 7.51
N ARG A 52 6.86 45.05 6.30
CA ARG A 52 7.45 43.74 6.04
C ARG A 52 8.94 43.75 6.37
N MET A 53 9.37 42.83 7.23
CA MET A 53 10.76 42.66 7.66
C MET A 53 11.21 41.22 7.41
N GLU A 54 12.44 41.05 6.93
CA GLU A 54 13.07 39.75 6.78
C GLU A 54 14.19 39.59 7.79
N GLY A 55 14.30 38.41 8.39
CA GLY A 55 15.26 38.16 9.46
C GLY A 55 15.32 36.71 9.89
N LEU A 56 15.94 36.49 11.03
CA LEU A 56 16.12 35.19 11.64
C LEU A 56 15.39 35.15 12.98
N PHE A 57 14.53 34.15 13.16
CA PHE A 57 14.12 33.71 14.48
C PHE A 57 15.24 32.88 15.11
N TYR A 58 15.60 33.25 16.33
CA TYR A 58 16.56 32.58 17.17
C TYR A 58 15.86 32.09 18.42
N LEU A 59 16.00 30.79 18.70
CA LEU A 59 15.67 30.17 19.96
C LEU A 59 16.85 29.33 20.43
N ASP A 60 17.09 29.34 21.74
CA ASP A 60 18.01 28.37 22.31
C ASP A 60 17.37 26.96 22.34
N ALA A 61 18.20 25.92 22.37
CA ALA A 61 17.70 24.54 22.40
C ALA A 61 16.82 24.24 23.61
N LYS A 62 17.07 24.91 24.75
CA LYS A 62 16.35 24.67 26.00
C LYS A 62 14.93 25.21 25.88
N GLN A 63 14.75 26.45 25.42
CA GLN A 63 13.48 27.09 25.13
C GLN A 63 12.64 26.26 24.16
N PHE A 64 13.25 25.77 23.08
CA PHE A 64 12.56 24.93 22.11
C PHE A 64 12.11 23.59 22.71
N ASN A 65 13.00 22.94 23.47
CA ASN A 65 12.74 21.66 24.13
C ASN A 65 11.68 21.78 25.23
N ASP A 66 11.75 22.83 26.06
CA ASP A 66 10.80 23.11 27.14
C ASP A 66 9.42 23.45 26.56
N PHE A 67 9.37 24.18 25.44
CA PHE A 67 8.10 24.51 24.78
C PHE A 67 7.39 23.28 24.22
N TYR A 68 8.10 22.40 23.52
CA TYR A 68 7.51 21.21 22.87
C TYR A 68 7.56 19.93 23.71
N GLY A 69 8.17 19.96 24.91
CA GLY A 69 8.36 18.77 25.75
C GLY A 69 9.22 17.68 25.10
N ILE A 70 10.21 18.06 24.28
CA ILE A 70 11.06 17.12 23.52
C ILE A 70 12.54 17.30 23.84
N LYS A 71 13.36 16.28 23.56
CA LYS A 71 14.83 16.36 23.63
C LYS A 71 15.41 16.46 22.21
N THR A 72 15.73 17.67 21.77
CA THR A 72 16.36 17.92 20.46
C THR A 72 17.89 17.81 20.55
N GLN A 73 18.55 17.29 19.51
CA GLN A 73 20.02 17.21 19.40
C GLN A 73 20.69 18.52 18.95
N VAL A 74 19.89 19.50 18.52
CA VAL A 74 20.34 20.79 17.97
C VAL A 74 20.62 21.76 19.12
N LYS A 75 21.77 22.43 19.11
CA LYS A 75 22.18 23.39 20.16
C LYS A 75 21.49 24.76 20.07
N GLU A 76 21.15 25.20 18.87
CA GLU A 76 20.46 26.47 18.61
C GLU A 76 19.52 26.33 17.41
N VAL A 77 18.34 26.91 17.51
CA VAL A 77 17.38 26.94 16.40
C VAL A 77 17.45 28.32 15.74
N ARG A 78 17.90 28.35 14.48
CA ARG A 78 17.96 29.57 13.67
C ARG A 78 17.09 29.36 12.44
N GLN A 79 16.01 30.12 12.30
CA GLN A 79 15.05 29.95 11.23
C GLN A 79 14.81 31.25 10.48
N LYS A 80 14.96 31.23 9.16
CA LYS A 80 14.60 32.38 8.31
C LYS A 80 13.10 32.62 8.35
N ALA A 81 12.71 33.84 8.68
CA ALA A 81 11.33 34.26 8.78
C ALA A 81 11.13 35.66 8.21
N THR A 82 9.96 35.85 7.61
CA THR A 82 9.44 37.13 7.16
C THR A 82 8.30 37.53 8.07
N LEU A 83 8.39 38.72 8.67
CA LEU A 83 7.35 39.32 9.49
C LEU A 83 6.64 40.40 8.70
N THR A 84 5.34 40.51 8.87
CA THR A 84 4.55 41.66 8.43
C THR A 84 3.82 42.19 9.64
N ILE A 85 4.26 43.33 10.17
CA ILE A 85 3.81 43.89 11.45
C ILE A 85 3.09 45.21 11.20
N SER A 86 1.97 45.43 11.88
CA SER A 86 1.22 46.70 11.87
C SER A 86 1.68 47.64 12.99
N GLU A 87 1.26 48.90 12.97
CA GLU A 87 1.72 49.94 13.91
C GLU A 87 1.50 49.60 15.41
N ASN A 88 0.55 48.71 15.71
CA ASN A 88 0.26 48.24 17.07
C ASN A 88 1.16 47.06 17.53
N GLY A 89 2.13 46.65 16.73
CA GLY A 89 3.05 45.54 17.04
C GLY A 89 2.47 44.13 16.82
N MET A 90 1.23 44.02 16.32
CA MET A 90 0.63 42.75 15.90
C MET A 90 0.80 42.54 14.40
N GLY A 91 0.85 41.29 13.97
CA GLY A 91 1.03 40.96 12.57
C GLY A 91 1.03 39.47 12.30
N TYR A 92 1.65 39.08 11.18
CA TYR A 92 1.81 37.69 10.79
C TYR A 92 3.26 37.39 10.46
N PHE A 93 3.64 36.13 10.64
CA PHE A 93 4.93 35.63 10.18
C PHE A 93 4.75 34.52 9.17
N ILE A 94 5.71 34.43 8.26
CA ILE A 94 5.87 33.31 7.34
C ILE A 94 7.30 32.84 7.50
N PHE A 95 7.51 31.58 7.83
CA PHE A 95 8.82 30.96 7.73
C PHE A 95 8.82 29.87 6.66
N THR A 96 9.95 29.74 5.96
CA THR A 96 10.16 28.69 4.96
C THR A 96 11.11 27.66 5.55
N CYS A 97 10.71 26.38 5.56
CA CYS A 97 11.56 25.31 6.08
C CYS A 97 12.77 25.10 5.17
N ASP A 98 13.93 24.87 5.79
CA ASP A 98 15.16 24.47 5.12
C ASP A 98 15.80 23.29 5.85
N ASP A 99 17.00 22.89 5.44
CA ASP A 99 17.71 21.75 6.04
C ASP A 99 18.05 21.97 7.51
N SER A 100 18.20 23.22 7.96
CA SER A 100 18.51 23.60 9.34
C SER A 100 17.29 23.63 10.27
N THR A 101 16.07 23.55 9.70
CA THR A 101 14.83 23.52 10.48
C THR A 101 14.75 22.26 11.37
N PRO A 102 14.38 22.39 12.65
CA PRO A 102 14.15 21.25 13.55
C PRO A 102 13.10 20.27 13.02
N SER A 103 13.23 18.99 13.37
CA SER A 103 12.33 17.92 12.92
C SER A 103 10.86 18.21 13.21
N ARG A 104 10.53 18.69 14.42
CA ARG A 104 9.15 19.04 14.81
C ARG A 104 8.53 20.08 13.86
N TRP A 105 9.26 21.13 13.51
CA TRP A 105 8.79 22.16 12.59
C TRP A 105 8.71 21.67 11.14
N LYS A 106 9.64 20.82 10.70
CA LYS A 106 9.54 20.13 9.39
C LYS A 106 8.28 19.28 9.31
N ASP A 107 7.94 18.56 10.39
CA ASP A 107 6.73 17.74 10.43
C ASP A 107 5.46 18.59 10.46
N MET A 108 5.43 19.69 11.21
CA MET A 108 4.33 20.66 11.16
C MET A 108 4.16 21.23 9.74
N ALA A 109 5.25 21.55 9.04
CA ALA A 109 5.21 22.17 7.73
C ALA A 109 4.77 21.25 6.58
N LYS A 110 4.78 19.93 6.79
CA LYS A 110 4.16 18.98 5.86
C LYS A 110 2.64 19.15 5.80
N TRP A 111 2.04 19.60 6.90
CA TRP A 111 0.59 19.66 7.08
C TRP A 111 0.04 21.07 7.24
N SER A 112 0.92 22.07 7.16
CA SER A 112 0.57 23.48 7.10
C SER A 112 -0.27 23.79 5.85
N SER A 113 -1.07 24.84 5.95
CA SER A 113 -1.86 25.40 4.84
C SER A 113 -1.00 25.72 3.61
N SER A 114 0.28 26.01 3.81
CA SER A 114 1.27 26.26 2.74
C SER A 114 2.39 25.21 2.81
N LYS A 115 2.44 24.31 1.82
CA LYS A 115 3.41 23.21 1.78
C LYS A 115 4.85 23.70 1.96
N GLY A 116 5.54 23.23 3.00
CA GLY A 116 6.93 23.59 3.30
C GLY A 116 7.13 24.95 3.98
N LYS A 117 6.05 25.66 4.33
CA LYS A 117 6.09 26.92 5.07
C LYS A 117 5.26 26.78 6.35
N LEU A 118 5.65 27.44 7.43
CA LEU A 118 4.74 27.65 8.57
C LEU A 118 4.36 29.11 8.67
N THR A 119 3.11 29.31 9.06
CA THR A 119 2.51 30.62 9.21
C THR A 119 1.87 30.76 10.58
N GLY A 120 1.71 32.00 11.01
CA GLY A 120 1.06 32.30 12.27
C GLY A 120 1.02 33.80 12.54
N GLU A 121 0.59 34.13 13.74
CA GLU A 121 0.41 35.50 14.21
C GLU A 121 1.58 35.93 15.08
N VAL A 122 1.94 37.20 14.96
CA VAL A 122 2.78 37.91 15.93
C VAL A 122 1.84 38.62 16.89
N LYS A 123 1.80 38.18 18.16
CA LYS A 123 0.94 38.77 19.19
C LYS A 123 1.51 40.06 19.76
N TRP A 124 2.84 40.15 19.81
CA TRP A 124 3.55 41.35 20.22
C TRP A 124 5.01 41.28 19.76
N ILE A 125 5.63 42.43 19.58
CA ILE A 125 7.06 42.58 19.34
C ILE A 125 7.61 43.74 20.17
N LYS A 126 8.77 43.54 20.79
CA LYS A 126 9.49 44.54 21.60
C LYS A 126 10.93 44.61 21.12
N PHE A 127 11.30 45.73 20.53
CA PHE A 127 12.65 45.97 20.03
C PHE A 127 13.60 46.31 21.19
N SER A 128 14.79 45.72 21.19
CA SER A 128 15.83 46.03 22.18
C SER A 128 16.86 46.96 21.55
N GLU A 129 16.87 48.23 21.97
CA GLU A 129 18.01 49.12 21.73
C GLU A 129 19.14 48.72 22.71
N PRO A 130 20.43 48.62 22.28
CA PRO A 130 21.05 49.07 21.02
C PRO A 130 21.40 47.95 20.02
N ASN A 131 20.95 46.70 20.24
CA ASN A 131 21.56 45.51 19.62
C ASN A 131 20.81 44.93 18.39
N GLY A 132 19.86 45.66 17.80
CA GLY A 132 19.22 45.27 16.53
C GLY A 132 18.39 43.98 16.55
N TRP A 133 18.05 43.46 17.74
CA TRP A 133 17.18 42.29 17.92
C TRP A 133 15.90 42.68 18.67
N ALA A 134 14.83 41.94 18.43
CA ALA A 134 13.55 42.11 19.07
C ALA A 134 13.12 40.82 19.77
N LYS A 135 12.42 40.95 20.91
CA LYS A 135 11.63 39.85 21.45
C LYS A 135 10.27 39.86 20.78
N ALA A 136 9.84 38.74 20.22
CA ALA A 136 8.52 38.60 19.64
C ALA A 136 7.80 37.41 20.29
N GLY A 137 6.52 37.60 20.60
CA GLY A 137 5.61 36.51 20.95
C GLY A 137 4.89 36.06 19.69
N ILE A 138 5.18 34.85 19.21
CA ILE A 138 4.56 34.28 18.02
C ILE A 138 3.62 33.15 18.40
N VAL A 139 2.53 32.99 17.64
CA VAL A 139 1.57 31.89 17.78
C VAL A 139 1.40 31.27 16.41
N PHE A 140 1.63 29.97 16.30
CA PHE A 140 1.41 29.24 15.05
C PHE A 140 -0.07 29.13 14.70
N GLU A 141 -0.38 28.97 13.41
CA GLU A 141 -1.71 28.51 13.00
C GLU A 141 -2.07 27.18 13.71
N PRO A 142 -3.34 26.95 14.05
CA PRO A 142 -3.74 25.75 14.78
C PRO A 142 -3.54 24.49 13.92
N PHE A 143 -2.73 23.57 14.42
CA PHE A 143 -2.53 22.25 13.82
C PHE A 143 -3.54 21.26 14.39
N ARG A 144 -4.64 21.05 13.64
CA ARG A 144 -5.69 20.10 13.98
C ARG A 144 -5.96 19.12 12.84
N PHE A 145 -6.39 17.92 13.21
CA PHE A 145 -6.81 16.85 12.30
C PHE A 145 -5.74 16.44 11.28
N LEU A 146 -4.46 16.41 11.70
CA LEU A 146 -3.34 16.17 10.79
C LEU A 146 -3.39 14.74 10.23
N LYS A 147 -3.75 13.76 11.05
CA LYS A 147 -3.82 12.35 10.63
C LYS A 147 -4.98 12.11 9.68
N LEU A 148 -6.15 12.69 9.95
CA LEU A 148 -7.28 12.62 9.02
C LEU A 148 -6.98 13.27 7.67
N LYS A 149 -6.33 14.44 7.65
CA LYS A 149 -5.86 15.07 6.42
C LYS A 149 -4.90 14.16 5.66
N ALA A 150 -3.95 13.54 6.36
CA ALA A 150 -3.00 12.59 5.78
C ALA A 150 -3.69 11.40 5.10
N ILE A 151 -4.64 10.77 5.79
CA ILE A 151 -5.38 9.61 5.27
C ILE A 151 -6.19 9.99 4.03
N THR A 152 -6.85 11.15 4.06
CA THR A 152 -7.68 11.63 2.95
C THR A 152 -6.83 11.94 1.72
N GLN A 153 -5.71 12.64 1.92
CA GLN A 153 -4.78 12.97 0.84
C GLN A 153 -4.17 11.71 0.23
N ALA A 154 -3.74 10.76 1.06
CA ALA A 154 -3.23 9.48 0.58
C ALA A 154 -4.29 8.73 -0.25
N ALA A 155 -5.56 8.73 0.17
CA ALA A 155 -6.64 8.09 -0.59
C ALA A 155 -6.79 8.69 -2.00
N ILE A 156 -6.72 10.01 -2.13
CA ILE A 156 -6.79 10.71 -3.43
C ILE A 156 -5.56 10.37 -4.30
N GLU A 157 -4.37 10.39 -3.71
CA GLU A 157 -3.11 10.07 -4.41
C GLU A 157 -3.10 8.61 -4.91
N PHE A 158 -3.54 7.66 -4.08
CA PHE A 158 -3.65 6.26 -4.48
C PHE A 158 -4.71 6.04 -5.55
N ALA A 159 -5.82 6.79 -5.53
CA ALA A 159 -6.81 6.73 -6.60
C ALA A 159 -6.23 7.19 -7.94
N ALA A 160 -5.47 8.29 -7.95
CA ALA A 160 -4.79 8.77 -9.16
C ALA A 160 -3.73 7.76 -9.65
N LEU A 161 -2.93 7.22 -8.74
CA LEU A 161 -1.93 6.19 -9.05
C LEU A 161 -2.57 4.93 -9.66
N ALA A 162 -3.71 4.49 -9.14
CA ALA A 162 -4.44 3.33 -9.66
C ALA A 162 -4.86 3.54 -11.13
N VAL A 163 -5.35 4.73 -11.48
CA VAL A 163 -5.71 5.07 -12.87
C VAL A 163 -4.47 5.08 -13.77
N GLN A 164 -3.38 5.68 -13.32
CA GLN A 164 -2.13 5.73 -14.08
C GLN A 164 -1.61 4.31 -14.39
N ILE A 165 -1.62 3.42 -13.39
CA ILE A 165 -1.25 2.03 -13.56
C ILE A 165 -2.22 1.33 -14.53
N ALA A 166 -3.52 1.49 -14.35
CA ALA A 166 -4.52 0.85 -15.20
C ALA A 166 -4.35 1.22 -16.68
N ILE A 167 -4.18 2.50 -17.00
CA ILE A 167 -3.94 2.98 -18.38
C ILE A 167 -2.67 2.37 -18.95
N GLY A 168 -1.57 2.34 -18.19
CA GLY A 168 -0.31 1.73 -18.62
C GLY A 168 -0.43 0.22 -18.89
N LEU A 169 -1.29 -0.49 -18.15
CA LEU A 169 -1.49 -1.92 -18.30
C LEU A 169 -2.40 -2.31 -19.47
N ILE A 170 -3.36 -1.46 -19.89
CA ILE A 170 -4.36 -1.80 -20.92
C ILE A 170 -3.70 -2.26 -22.22
N GLY A 171 -2.74 -1.49 -22.76
CA GLY A 171 -2.12 -1.81 -24.05
C GLY A 171 -1.34 -3.13 -24.03
N ILE A 172 -0.54 -3.33 -22.98
CA ILE A 172 0.25 -4.55 -22.81
C ILE A 172 -0.68 -5.76 -22.61
N MET A 173 -1.74 -5.63 -21.81
CA MET A 173 -2.69 -6.72 -21.59
C MET A 173 -3.51 -7.06 -22.83
N ALA A 174 -3.94 -6.06 -23.61
CA ALA A 174 -4.65 -6.31 -24.87
C ALA A 174 -3.80 -7.12 -25.86
N LEU A 175 -2.50 -6.79 -25.99
CA LEU A 175 -1.56 -7.53 -26.83
C LEU A 175 -1.42 -8.98 -26.36
N TRP A 176 -1.20 -9.21 -25.07
CA TRP A 176 -1.00 -10.55 -24.53
C TRP A 176 -2.26 -11.42 -24.62
N LEU A 177 -3.42 -10.87 -24.28
CA LEU A 177 -4.69 -11.59 -24.39
C LEU A 177 -5.02 -11.92 -25.85
N GLY A 178 -4.71 -11.01 -26.78
CA GLY A 178 -4.82 -11.26 -28.22
C GLY A 178 -3.92 -12.40 -28.69
N LEU A 179 -2.65 -12.41 -28.28
CA LEU A 179 -1.71 -13.49 -28.61
C LEU A 179 -2.17 -14.84 -28.08
N ILE A 180 -2.65 -14.89 -26.83
CA ILE A 180 -3.19 -16.12 -26.24
C ILE A 180 -4.45 -16.57 -26.99
N LYS A 181 -5.30 -15.64 -27.42
CA LYS A 181 -6.50 -15.96 -28.21
C LYS A 181 -6.15 -16.58 -29.56
N ILE A 182 -5.13 -16.06 -30.24
CA ILE A 182 -4.61 -16.66 -31.48
C ILE A 182 -4.06 -18.07 -31.21
N ALA A 183 -3.32 -18.27 -30.12
CA ALA A 183 -2.81 -19.60 -29.75
C ALA A 183 -3.94 -20.59 -29.44
N GLU A 184 -5.00 -20.14 -28.79
CA GLU A 184 -6.23 -20.92 -28.57
C GLU A 184 -6.85 -21.37 -29.90
N GLU A 185 -7.07 -20.43 -30.82
CA GLU A 185 -7.65 -20.70 -32.14
C GLU A 185 -6.76 -21.61 -33.01
N ALA A 186 -5.44 -21.49 -32.87
CA ALA A 186 -4.46 -22.39 -33.49
C ALA A 186 -4.46 -23.82 -32.91
N GLY A 187 -5.29 -24.10 -31.90
CA GLY A 187 -5.42 -25.43 -31.31
C GLY A 187 -4.39 -25.75 -30.22
N PHE A 188 -3.64 -24.76 -29.72
CA PHE A 188 -2.66 -24.96 -28.65
C PHE A 188 -3.30 -25.51 -27.38
N ILE A 189 -4.53 -25.09 -27.05
CA ILE A 189 -5.31 -25.64 -25.94
C ILE A 189 -5.58 -27.13 -26.13
N LYS A 190 -5.94 -27.59 -27.35
CA LYS A 190 -6.18 -29.01 -27.64
C LYS A 190 -4.91 -29.84 -27.46
N LEU A 191 -3.76 -29.29 -27.88
CA LEU A 191 -2.45 -29.93 -27.69
C LEU A 191 -2.11 -30.06 -26.20
N LEU A 192 -2.23 -28.97 -25.42
CA LEU A 192 -1.98 -28.99 -23.98
C LEU A 192 -2.92 -29.97 -23.26
N THR A 193 -4.21 -29.97 -23.60
CA THR A 193 -5.19 -30.92 -23.06
C THR A 193 -4.78 -32.37 -23.33
N ARG A 194 -4.28 -32.69 -24.53
CA ARG A 194 -3.80 -34.03 -24.88
C ARG A 194 -2.57 -34.45 -24.09
N ILE A 195 -1.66 -33.51 -23.79
CA ILE A 195 -0.46 -33.73 -22.97
C ILE A 195 -0.82 -33.88 -21.49
N LEU A 196 -1.78 -33.11 -20.99
CA LEU A 196 -2.21 -33.11 -19.61
C LEU A 196 -3.10 -34.32 -19.27
N ALA A 197 -3.90 -34.82 -20.21
CA ALA A 197 -4.77 -35.97 -20.01
C ALA A 197 -4.09 -37.19 -19.33
N PRO A 198 -2.92 -37.70 -19.78
CA PRO A 198 -2.23 -38.81 -19.11
C PRO A 198 -1.71 -38.43 -17.72
N ILE A 199 -1.30 -37.18 -17.50
CA ILE A 199 -0.84 -36.69 -16.20
C ILE A 199 -2.01 -36.65 -15.21
N THR A 200 -3.15 -36.09 -15.63
CA THR A 200 -4.39 -36.04 -14.85
C THR A 200 -4.85 -37.45 -14.49
N LYS A 201 -4.85 -38.41 -15.42
CA LYS A 201 -5.22 -39.80 -15.12
C LYS A 201 -4.34 -40.42 -14.02
N ARG A 202 -3.05 -40.10 -13.96
CA ARG A 202 -2.14 -40.57 -12.89
C ARG A 202 -2.34 -39.83 -11.57
N LEU A 203 -2.63 -38.54 -11.62
CA LEU A 203 -2.82 -37.73 -10.41
C LEU A 203 -4.18 -37.96 -9.74
N PHE A 204 -5.20 -38.36 -10.50
CA PHE A 204 -6.56 -38.57 -10.03
C PHE A 204 -7.04 -40.01 -10.28
N PRO A 205 -6.43 -41.02 -9.63
CA PRO A 205 -6.79 -42.43 -9.85
C PRO A 205 -8.21 -42.77 -9.38
N ASP A 206 -8.75 -42.01 -8.43
CA ASP A 206 -10.09 -42.23 -7.85
C ASP A 206 -11.22 -41.67 -8.74
N VAL A 207 -10.88 -41.02 -9.87
CA VAL A 207 -11.84 -40.43 -10.80
C VAL A 207 -11.97 -41.33 -12.03
N PRO A 208 -13.18 -41.83 -12.38
CA PRO A 208 -13.37 -42.65 -13.57
C PRO A 208 -12.92 -41.92 -14.84
N THR A 209 -12.26 -42.64 -15.76
CA THR A 209 -11.62 -42.01 -16.94
C THR A 209 -12.58 -41.31 -17.90
N GLU A 210 -13.83 -41.77 -17.97
CA GLU A 210 -14.90 -41.19 -18.79
C GLU A 210 -15.75 -40.16 -18.02
N HIS A 211 -15.40 -39.86 -16.76
CA HIS A 211 -16.16 -38.91 -15.96
C HIS A 211 -15.91 -37.46 -16.43
N PRO A 212 -16.95 -36.61 -16.52
CA PRO A 212 -16.82 -35.20 -16.92
C PRO A 212 -15.81 -34.38 -16.10
N ALA A 213 -15.54 -34.80 -14.86
CA ALA A 213 -14.51 -34.20 -14.00
C ALA A 213 -13.13 -34.15 -14.66
N VAL A 214 -12.73 -35.19 -15.42
CA VAL A 214 -11.40 -35.24 -16.05
C VAL A 214 -11.25 -34.11 -17.07
N GLY A 215 -12.26 -33.89 -17.91
CA GLY A 215 -12.26 -32.81 -18.90
C GLY A 215 -12.21 -31.42 -18.24
N ALA A 216 -13.02 -31.20 -17.20
CA ALA A 216 -13.05 -29.93 -16.47
C ALA A 216 -11.72 -29.63 -15.76
N ILE A 217 -11.08 -30.64 -15.14
CA ILE A 217 -9.77 -30.50 -14.50
C ILE A 217 -8.70 -30.12 -15.53
N VAL A 218 -8.65 -30.85 -16.65
CA VAL A 218 -7.64 -30.59 -17.70
C VAL A 218 -7.81 -29.19 -18.29
N MET A 219 -9.04 -28.79 -18.57
CA MET A 219 -9.35 -27.46 -19.10
C MET A 219 -8.96 -26.34 -18.11
N ASN A 220 -9.25 -26.52 -16.82
CA ASN A 220 -8.84 -25.57 -15.79
C ASN A 220 -7.31 -25.45 -15.67
N ILE A 221 -6.57 -26.57 -15.63
CA ILE A 221 -5.11 -26.56 -15.55
C ILE A 221 -4.52 -25.90 -16.79
N ALA A 222 -5.02 -26.23 -17.99
CA ALA A 222 -4.58 -25.62 -19.24
C ALA A 222 -4.83 -24.10 -19.25
N ALA A 223 -6.02 -23.65 -18.85
CA ALA A 223 -6.34 -22.23 -18.76
C ALA A 223 -5.44 -21.49 -17.77
N ASN A 224 -5.14 -22.08 -16.61
CA ASN A 224 -4.23 -21.50 -15.62
C ASN A 224 -2.79 -21.41 -16.17
N MET A 225 -2.30 -22.47 -16.82
CA MET A 225 -0.98 -22.50 -17.46
C MET A 225 -0.82 -21.43 -18.55
N LEU A 226 -1.90 -21.10 -19.25
CA LEU A 226 -1.92 -20.05 -20.29
C LEU A 226 -2.12 -18.64 -19.74
N GLY A 227 -2.35 -18.46 -18.43
CA GLY A 227 -2.66 -17.17 -17.85
C GLY A 227 -4.08 -16.66 -18.16
N LEU A 228 -4.99 -17.55 -18.59
CA LEU A 228 -6.41 -17.27 -18.80
C LEU A 228 -7.20 -17.39 -17.49
N SER A 229 -6.76 -16.72 -16.42
CA SER A 229 -7.29 -16.89 -15.06
C SER A 229 -8.80 -16.65 -14.94
N ASN A 230 -9.34 -15.73 -15.76
CA ASN A 230 -10.77 -15.43 -15.83
C ASN A 230 -11.59 -16.61 -16.39
N ALA A 231 -11.02 -17.40 -17.29
CA ALA A 231 -11.64 -18.62 -17.81
C ALA A 231 -11.34 -19.83 -16.89
N ALA A 232 -10.18 -19.84 -16.22
CA ALA A 232 -9.77 -20.93 -15.33
C ALA A 232 -10.72 -21.08 -14.12
N THR A 233 -11.19 -19.97 -13.54
CA THR A 233 -12.04 -19.98 -12.33
C THR A 233 -13.39 -20.71 -12.53
N PRO A 234 -14.23 -20.37 -13.52
CA PRO A 234 -15.48 -21.09 -13.76
C PRO A 234 -15.24 -22.56 -14.12
N MET A 235 -14.18 -22.89 -14.87
CA MET A 235 -13.80 -24.27 -15.14
C MET A 235 -13.37 -25.02 -13.87
N GLY A 236 -12.69 -24.34 -12.95
CA GLY A 236 -12.26 -24.90 -11.68
C GLY A 236 -13.42 -25.18 -10.74
N LEU A 237 -14.39 -24.27 -10.65
CA LEU A 237 -15.64 -24.51 -9.92
C LEU A 237 -16.39 -25.69 -10.52
N LYS A 238 -16.47 -25.77 -11.85
CA LYS A 238 -17.11 -26.90 -12.52
C LYS A 238 -16.41 -28.23 -12.23
N ALA A 239 -15.08 -28.24 -12.24
CA ALA A 239 -14.30 -29.41 -11.85
C ALA A 239 -14.57 -29.84 -10.40
N MET A 240 -14.67 -28.88 -9.47
CA MET A 240 -14.99 -29.16 -8.07
C MET A 240 -16.41 -29.70 -7.89
N GLU A 241 -17.40 -29.18 -8.63
CA GLU A 241 -18.76 -29.73 -8.64
C GLU A 241 -18.77 -31.19 -9.11
N GLU A 242 -18.11 -31.49 -10.24
CA GLU A 242 -18.05 -32.85 -10.78
C GLU A 242 -17.27 -33.81 -9.87
N LEU A 243 -16.20 -33.35 -9.23
CA LEU A 243 -15.48 -34.13 -8.22
C LEU A 243 -16.35 -34.39 -6.97
N ASN A 244 -17.18 -33.42 -6.57
CA ASN A 244 -18.06 -33.56 -5.42
C ASN A 244 -19.23 -34.52 -5.67
N LYS A 245 -19.64 -34.75 -6.93
CA LYS A 245 -20.62 -35.81 -7.25
C LYS A 245 -20.09 -37.21 -6.96
N LEU A 246 -18.79 -37.40 -7.02
CA LEU A 246 -18.10 -38.65 -6.67
C LEU A 246 -17.75 -38.73 -5.18
N ASN A 247 -18.13 -37.73 -4.39
CA ASN A 247 -17.77 -37.64 -2.99
C ASN A 247 -18.71 -38.50 -2.12
N PRO A 248 -18.21 -39.52 -1.41
CA PRO A 248 -19.04 -40.35 -0.54
C PRO A 248 -19.55 -39.59 0.69
N LYS A 249 -18.94 -38.44 1.05
CA LYS A 249 -19.29 -37.66 2.24
C LYS A 249 -19.38 -36.17 1.93
N ALA A 250 -20.60 -35.70 1.69
CA ALA A 250 -20.89 -34.28 1.51
C ALA A 250 -20.31 -33.42 2.66
N GLY A 251 -19.71 -32.29 2.31
CA GLY A 251 -19.07 -31.36 3.27
C GLY A 251 -17.66 -31.74 3.69
N THR A 252 -17.13 -32.91 3.28
CA THR A 252 -15.72 -33.30 3.50
C THR A 252 -15.01 -33.42 2.16
N ALA A 253 -13.87 -32.75 1.96
CA ALA A 253 -13.14 -32.82 0.68
C ALA A 253 -12.50 -34.20 0.45
N THR A 254 -12.59 -34.73 -0.78
CA THR A 254 -11.90 -35.96 -1.19
C THR A 254 -10.44 -35.70 -1.53
N ASN A 255 -9.62 -36.75 -1.59
CA ASN A 255 -8.21 -36.65 -2.01
C ASN A 255 -8.06 -36.02 -3.42
N ALA A 256 -9.00 -36.31 -4.31
CA ALA A 256 -9.07 -35.69 -5.64
C ALA A 256 -9.31 -34.18 -5.53
N MET A 257 -10.29 -33.73 -4.74
CA MET A 257 -10.55 -32.29 -4.54
C MET A 257 -9.34 -31.57 -3.92
N VAL A 258 -8.69 -32.16 -2.92
CA VAL A 258 -7.49 -31.60 -2.28
C VAL A 258 -6.32 -31.50 -3.26
N THR A 259 -6.07 -32.55 -4.04
CA THR A 259 -5.00 -32.56 -5.04
C THR A 259 -5.26 -31.53 -6.15
N PHE A 260 -6.50 -31.41 -6.61
CA PHE A 260 -6.89 -30.42 -7.61
C PHE A 260 -6.70 -28.98 -7.10
N LEU A 261 -7.09 -28.73 -5.85
CA LEU A 261 -6.87 -27.44 -5.20
C LEU A 261 -5.39 -27.13 -5.03
N ALA A 262 -4.57 -28.11 -4.65
CA ALA A 262 -3.12 -27.94 -4.51
C ALA A 262 -2.46 -27.55 -5.85
N ILE A 263 -2.87 -28.18 -6.96
CA ILE A 263 -2.38 -27.82 -8.31
C ILE A 263 -2.76 -26.39 -8.67
N ASN A 264 -4.01 -25.98 -8.44
CA ASN A 264 -4.47 -24.62 -8.73
C ASN A 264 -3.78 -23.58 -7.84
N THR A 265 -3.49 -23.93 -6.58
CA THR A 265 -2.76 -23.07 -5.64
C THR A 265 -1.30 -22.90 -6.03
N GLY A 266 -0.67 -23.97 -6.56
CA GLY A 266 0.69 -23.92 -7.09
C GLY A 266 0.84 -22.96 -8.28
N GLY A 267 -0.26 -22.68 -8.99
CA GLY A 267 -0.35 -21.56 -9.93
C GLY A 267 0.63 -21.64 -11.08
N LEU A 268 0.95 -22.85 -11.57
CA LEU A 268 1.87 -23.04 -12.69
C LEU A 268 1.36 -22.27 -13.91
N ILE A 269 2.07 -21.20 -14.25
CA ILE A 269 1.79 -20.32 -15.38
C ILE A 269 3.01 -20.28 -16.29
N LEU A 270 2.82 -20.56 -17.58
CA LEU A 270 3.92 -20.56 -18.56
C LEU A 270 4.33 -19.13 -18.92
N ILE A 271 3.36 -18.24 -19.03
CA ILE A 271 3.58 -16.84 -19.38
C ILE A 271 2.87 -15.96 -18.34
N PRO A 272 3.59 -15.42 -17.35
CA PRO A 272 3.01 -14.60 -16.29
C PRO A 272 2.71 -13.18 -16.80
N ALA A 273 1.81 -13.06 -17.78
CA ALA A 273 1.54 -11.82 -18.51
C ALA A 273 1.20 -10.65 -17.58
N THR A 274 0.38 -10.87 -16.54
CA THR A 274 0.02 -9.84 -15.56
C THR A 274 1.23 -9.36 -14.76
N ALA A 275 2.11 -10.26 -14.33
CA ALA A 275 3.31 -9.89 -13.60
C ALA A 275 4.32 -9.14 -14.49
N ILE A 276 4.44 -9.54 -15.76
CA ILE A 276 5.24 -8.83 -16.77
C ILE A 276 4.68 -7.41 -16.97
N ALA A 277 3.36 -7.27 -17.08
CA ALA A 277 2.72 -5.98 -17.28
C ALA A 277 2.92 -5.05 -16.06
N VAL A 278 2.77 -5.56 -14.83
CA VAL A 278 3.06 -4.80 -13.60
C VAL A 278 4.52 -4.36 -13.56
N ARG A 279 5.46 -5.24 -13.92
CA ARG A 279 6.88 -4.89 -14.00
C ARG A 279 7.14 -3.79 -15.04
N ALA A 280 6.49 -3.87 -16.21
CA ALA A 280 6.62 -2.85 -17.24
C ALA A 280 6.07 -1.50 -16.76
N ALA A 281 4.89 -1.48 -16.13
CA ALA A 281 4.30 -0.27 -15.55
C ALA A 281 5.15 0.35 -14.44
N ALA A 282 5.90 -0.48 -13.70
CA ALA A 282 6.85 -0.04 -12.69
C ALA A 282 8.22 0.41 -13.25
N GLY A 283 8.41 0.46 -14.57
CA GLY A 283 9.65 0.91 -15.20
C GLY A 283 10.78 -0.13 -15.25
N SER A 284 10.49 -1.42 -15.12
CA SER A 284 11.50 -2.48 -15.22
C SER A 284 12.17 -2.50 -16.60
N ALA A 285 13.51 -2.47 -16.65
CA ALA A 285 14.28 -2.51 -17.90
C ALA A 285 14.05 -3.79 -18.73
N ASN A 286 13.88 -4.94 -18.06
CA ASN A 286 13.49 -6.20 -18.71
C ASN A 286 12.31 -6.83 -17.94
N PRO A 287 11.06 -6.48 -18.29
CA PRO A 287 9.88 -7.01 -17.61
C PRO A 287 9.70 -8.53 -17.75
N GLY A 288 10.19 -9.12 -18.86
CA GLY A 288 10.04 -10.54 -19.18
C GLY A 288 11.04 -11.48 -18.50
N ILE A 289 12.07 -10.95 -17.83
CA ILE A 289 13.11 -11.76 -17.17
C ILE A 289 12.55 -12.75 -16.14
N ILE A 290 11.34 -12.49 -15.63
CA ILE A 290 10.68 -13.35 -14.62
C ILE A 290 10.11 -14.64 -15.18
N ILE A 291 10.02 -14.83 -16.50
CA ILE A 291 9.34 -16.00 -17.09
C ILE A 291 9.95 -17.29 -16.55
N GLY A 292 11.28 -17.44 -16.67
CA GLY A 292 11.98 -18.64 -16.21
C GLY A 292 11.87 -18.88 -14.71
N THR A 293 12.06 -17.83 -13.89
CA THR A 293 11.97 -17.95 -12.44
C THR A 293 10.55 -18.23 -11.95
N SER A 294 9.53 -17.71 -12.65
CA SER A 294 8.12 -17.93 -12.31
C SER A 294 7.71 -19.36 -12.62
N ILE A 295 8.08 -19.89 -13.79
CA ILE A 295 7.83 -21.29 -14.15
C ILE A 295 8.52 -22.22 -13.12
N PHE A 296 9.78 -21.93 -12.79
CA PHE A 296 10.52 -22.73 -11.82
C PHE A 296 9.88 -22.70 -10.44
N GLY A 297 9.59 -21.51 -9.91
CA GLY A 297 8.97 -21.34 -8.60
C GLY A 297 7.59 -21.97 -8.51
N ALA A 298 6.72 -21.71 -9.49
CA ALA A 298 5.38 -22.28 -9.54
C ALA A 298 5.41 -23.80 -9.77
N GLY A 299 6.39 -24.29 -10.53
CA GLY A 299 6.68 -25.72 -10.68
C GLY A 299 7.04 -26.37 -9.34
N CYS A 300 7.99 -25.78 -8.60
CA CYS A 300 8.35 -26.24 -7.26
C CYS A 300 7.14 -26.22 -6.30
N ALA A 301 6.35 -25.14 -6.30
CA ALA A 301 5.16 -25.02 -5.46
C ALA A 301 4.11 -26.08 -5.81
N THR A 302 3.86 -26.30 -7.10
CA THR A 302 2.91 -27.32 -7.58
C THR A 302 3.37 -28.72 -7.22
N ILE A 303 4.65 -29.05 -7.43
CA ILE A 303 5.23 -30.34 -7.07
C ILE A 303 5.14 -30.56 -5.56
N ALA A 304 5.53 -29.56 -4.76
CA ALA A 304 5.47 -29.64 -3.30
C ALA A 304 4.02 -29.87 -2.82
N GLY A 305 3.04 -29.15 -3.37
CA GLY A 305 1.62 -29.31 -3.04
C GLY A 305 1.07 -30.69 -3.41
N VAL A 306 1.41 -31.19 -4.61
CA VAL A 306 1.02 -32.53 -5.05
C VAL A 306 1.67 -33.60 -4.17
N LEU A 307 2.97 -33.50 -3.88
CA LEU A 307 3.66 -34.45 -3.01
C LEU A 307 3.09 -34.44 -1.60
N ALA A 308 2.85 -33.26 -1.02
CA ALA A 308 2.22 -33.12 0.28
C ALA A 308 0.84 -33.79 0.31
N SER A 309 -0.01 -33.52 -0.70
CA SER A 309 -1.32 -34.18 -0.84
C SER A 309 -1.17 -35.71 -0.89
N LYS A 310 -0.25 -36.24 -1.71
CA LYS A 310 -0.02 -37.68 -1.90
C LYS A 310 0.59 -38.38 -0.69
N ILE A 311 1.40 -37.69 0.11
CA ILE A 311 1.97 -38.22 1.35
C ILE A 311 0.91 -38.20 2.46
N LEU A 312 0.21 -37.08 2.63
CA LEU A 312 -0.79 -36.92 3.69
C LEU A 312 -1.97 -37.89 3.53
N GLN A 313 -2.46 -38.12 2.30
CA GLN A 313 -3.54 -39.08 2.05
C GLN A 313 -3.18 -40.54 2.46
N ARG A 314 -1.90 -40.88 2.60
CA ARG A 314 -1.46 -42.23 3.04
C ARG A 314 -1.44 -42.37 4.56
N LEU A 315 -1.44 -41.27 5.30
CA LEU A 315 -1.40 -41.32 6.76
C LEU A 315 -2.76 -41.80 7.32
N PRO A 316 -2.76 -42.66 8.35
CA PRO A 316 -3.99 -43.22 8.91
C PRO A 316 -5.01 -42.16 9.37
N ARG A 317 -4.52 -41.02 9.87
CA ARG A 317 -5.33 -39.91 10.39
C ARG A 317 -6.22 -39.25 9.33
N TYR A 318 -5.87 -39.34 8.06
CA TYR A 318 -6.59 -38.69 6.95
C TYR A 318 -7.36 -39.68 6.07
N LYS A 319 -7.35 -40.97 6.41
CA LYS A 319 -8.21 -41.94 5.73
C LYS A 319 -9.66 -41.67 6.10
N LEU A 320 -10.53 -41.58 5.10
CA LEU A 320 -11.97 -41.62 5.32
C LEU A 320 -12.31 -43.02 5.86
N ASP A 321 -13.04 -43.09 6.97
CA ASP A 321 -13.55 -44.36 7.49
C ASP A 321 -14.51 -44.96 6.45
N ASP A 322 -14.12 -46.06 5.80
CA ASP A 322 -14.94 -46.84 4.84
C ASP A 322 -16.14 -47.56 5.52
N LYS A 323 -16.49 -47.18 6.75
CA LYS A 323 -17.65 -47.74 7.47
C LYS A 323 -18.94 -47.06 7.02
N LYS A 324 -19.40 -47.38 5.81
CA LYS A 324 -20.81 -47.58 5.40
C LYS A 324 -20.92 -47.62 3.87
N GLY A 325 -20.84 -48.83 3.32
CA GLY A 325 -21.00 -49.10 1.89
C GLY A 325 -20.95 -50.59 1.58
N ARG A 326 -21.71 -51.39 2.36
CA ARG A 326 -22.22 -52.70 1.94
C ARG A 326 -23.72 -52.56 1.76
#